data_AF-A0A3D1SJM7-F1
#
_entry.id   AF-A0A3D1SJM7-F1
#
_cell.length_a   1.000
_cell.length_b   1.000
_cell.length_c   1.000
_cell.angle_alpha   90.00
_cell.angle_beta   90.00
_cell.angle_gamma   90.00
#
_symmetry.space_group_name_H-M   'P 1'
#
loop_
_entity.id
_entity.type
_entity.pdbx_description
1 polymer ?
#
loop_
_entity_poly.entity_id
_entity_poly.type
_entity_poly.pdbx_seq_one_letter_code
_entity_poly.pdbx_strand_id
1 'polypeptide(L)'
;MFIFEKRTQIPICIKNKNPKLAGIILSQYGGPDGELGASLRYLSQRFTMPDNRGKGLLTDIGTEELSHLEMVGSIVGQLTDGEGAKSFDKYGNADYYVDHGNAVYPASAAGVPFTAAYIQSKADPIADLMV
;
A
#
# COMPACT_ATOMS: atom_id res chain seq x y z
N MET A 1 -7.75 4.07 -18.91
CA MET A 1 -8.05 2.62 -18.83
C MET A 1 -6.87 1.95 -18.17
N PHE A 2 -7.09 1.07 -17.20
CA PHE A 2 -6.03 0.22 -16.62
C PHE A 2 -6.08 -1.16 -17.27
N ILE A 3 -4.92 -1.79 -17.40
CA ILE A 3 -4.79 -3.18 -17.84
C ILE A 3 -4.14 -3.92 -16.67
N PHE A 4 -4.75 -5.03 -16.27
CA PHE A 4 -4.18 -5.91 -15.27
C PHE A 4 -3.47 -7.07 -15.95
N GLU A 5 -2.24 -7.33 -15.53
CA GLU A 5 -1.50 -8.53 -15.88
C GLU A 5 -1.35 -9.38 -14.62
N LYS A 6 -1.65 -10.68 -14.69
CA LYS A 6 -1.60 -11.56 -13.51
C LYS A 6 -0.17 -11.96 -13.14
N ARG A 7 0.64 -10.96 -12.78
CA ARG A 7 2.00 -11.09 -12.25
C ARG A 7 2.34 -9.85 -11.42
N THR A 8 3.12 -10.03 -10.36
CA THR A 8 3.75 -8.90 -9.67
C THR A 8 4.93 -8.37 -10.49
N GLN A 9 5.31 -7.10 -10.28
CA GLN A 9 6.47 -6.49 -10.93
C GLN A 9 7.76 -7.29 -10.65
N ILE A 10 7.88 -7.82 -9.42
CA ILE A 10 8.88 -8.81 -9.02
C ILE A 10 8.19 -9.98 -8.33
N PRO A 11 8.54 -11.25 -8.63
CA PRO A 11 7.95 -12.41 -7.95
C PRO A 11 8.14 -12.36 -6.43
N ILE A 12 7.04 -12.52 -5.69
CA ILE A 12 7.05 -12.57 -4.22
C ILE A 12 6.89 -14.03 -3.77
N CYS A 13 7.90 -14.54 -3.07
CA CYS A 13 7.98 -15.94 -2.65
C CYS A 13 8.38 -16.06 -1.17
N ILE A 14 7.43 -15.84 -0.26
CA ILE A 14 7.61 -16.00 1.19
C ILE A 14 7.44 -17.47 1.57
N LYS A 15 8.44 -18.04 2.25
CA LYS A 15 8.44 -19.45 2.69
C LYS A 15 8.02 -19.63 4.15
N ASN A 16 8.25 -18.61 4.97
CA ASN A 16 8.04 -18.65 6.41
C ASN A 16 7.00 -17.62 6.79
N LYS A 17 5.93 -18.07 7.42
CA LYS A 17 4.84 -17.23 7.90
C LYS A 17 5.28 -16.47 9.15
N ASN A 18 4.85 -15.22 9.25
CA ASN A 18 5.14 -14.36 10.40
C ASN A 18 4.10 -13.24 10.51
N PRO A 19 2.97 -13.50 11.22
CA PRO A 19 1.93 -12.50 11.47
C PRO A 19 2.40 -11.19 12.08
N LYS A 20 3.47 -11.21 12.90
CA LYS A 20 4.04 -9.96 13.46
C LYS A 20 4.68 -9.11 12.37
N LEU A 21 5.49 -9.75 11.50
CA LEU A 21 6.13 -9.05 10.40
C LEU A 21 5.09 -8.53 9.40
N ALA A 22 4.01 -9.29 9.16
CA ALA A 22 2.90 -8.85 8.32
C ALA A 22 2.29 -7.54 8.83
N GLY A 23 2.01 -7.44 10.14
CA GLY A 23 1.48 -6.21 10.75
C GLY A 23 2.42 -5.01 10.63
N ILE A 24 3.74 -5.22 10.70
CA ILE A 24 4.73 -4.14 10.51
C ILE A 24 4.75 -3.69 9.03
N ILE A 25 4.84 -4.64 8.09
CA ILE A 25 4.90 -4.36 6.65
C ILE A 25 3.60 -3.75 6.15
N LEU A 26 2.46 -4.03 6.78
CA LEU A 26 1.17 -3.44 6.45
C LEU A 26 1.21 -1.91 6.40
N SER A 27 2.09 -1.28 7.19
CA SER A 27 2.27 0.17 7.14
C SER A 27 2.74 0.70 5.79
N GLN A 28 3.43 -0.11 4.99
CA GLN A 28 3.78 0.24 3.61
C GLN A 28 2.59 0.04 2.65
N TYR A 29 1.57 -0.75 3.03
CA TYR A 29 0.36 -0.89 2.23
C TYR A 29 -0.59 0.29 2.45
N GLY A 30 -0.97 0.56 3.71
CA GLY A 30 -2.02 1.54 4.05
C GLY A 30 -1.65 2.59 5.09
N GLY A 31 -0.37 2.69 5.47
CA GLY A 31 0.11 3.76 6.35
C GLY A 31 0.19 5.13 5.63
N PRO A 32 0.52 6.20 6.37
CA PRO A 32 0.55 7.57 5.84
C PRO A 32 1.51 7.74 4.66
N ASP A 33 2.66 7.07 4.71
CA ASP A 33 3.69 7.10 3.67
C ASP A 33 3.73 5.80 2.85
N GLY A 34 2.63 5.05 2.83
CA GLY A 34 2.52 3.78 2.10
C GLY A 34 2.16 3.94 0.62
N GLU A 35 2.25 2.83 -0.12
CA GLU A 35 2.06 2.76 -1.57
C GLU A 35 0.65 3.16 -2.01
N LEU A 36 -0.36 2.92 -1.17
CA LEU A 36 -1.73 3.37 -1.44
C LEU A 36 -1.81 4.90 -1.46
N GLY A 37 -1.11 5.56 -0.54
CA GLY A 37 -1.01 7.01 -0.50
C GLY A 37 -0.23 7.54 -1.71
N ALA A 38 0.93 6.95 -2.01
CA ALA A 38 1.77 7.35 -3.14
C ALA A 38 1.03 7.23 -4.49
N SER A 39 0.43 6.07 -4.77
CA SER A 39 -0.34 5.83 -6.00
C SER A 39 -1.47 6.85 -6.17
N LEU A 40 -2.33 7.00 -5.16
CA LEU A 40 -3.45 7.93 -5.24
C LEU A 40 -2.99 9.39 -5.35
N ARG A 41 -1.89 9.76 -4.70
CA ARG A 41 -1.32 11.12 -4.77
C ARG A 41 -0.93 11.47 -6.19
N TYR A 42 -0.04 10.69 -6.81
CA TYR A 42 0.47 11.00 -8.15
C TYR A 42 -0.63 10.90 -9.23
N LEU A 43 -1.52 9.90 -9.12
CA LEU A 43 -2.67 9.76 -10.02
C LEU A 43 -3.69 10.89 -9.89
N SER A 44 -3.71 11.59 -8.76
CA SER A 44 -4.56 12.77 -8.54
C SER A 44 -3.87 14.05 -9.02
N GLN A 45 -2.60 14.26 -8.66
CA GLN A 45 -1.84 15.46 -9.02
C GLN A 45 -1.68 15.66 -10.54
N ARG A 46 -1.68 14.57 -11.32
CA ARG A 46 -1.57 14.66 -12.80
C ARG A 46 -2.67 15.51 -13.44
N PHE A 47 -3.84 15.65 -12.83
CA PHE A 47 -4.95 16.38 -13.45
C PHE A 47 -4.72 17.90 -13.48
N THR A 48 -3.89 18.41 -12.56
CA THR A 48 -3.57 19.84 -12.43
C THR A 48 -2.15 20.18 -12.85
N MET A 49 -1.31 19.18 -13.15
CA MET A 49 0.03 19.40 -13.70
C MET A 49 -0.05 20.17 -15.04
N PRO A 50 0.69 21.28 -15.23
CA PRO A 50 0.47 22.17 -16.37
C PRO A 50 1.01 21.63 -17.69
N ASP A 51 2.08 20.83 -17.68
CA ASP A 51 2.74 20.34 -18.88
C ASP A 51 2.52 18.84 -19.12
N ASN A 52 2.52 18.44 -20.39
CA ASN A 52 2.24 17.05 -20.78
C ASN A 52 3.31 16.06 -20.32
N ARG A 53 4.56 16.50 -20.13
CA ARG A 53 5.63 15.63 -19.66
C ARG A 53 5.43 15.30 -18.19
N GLY A 54 5.10 16.29 -17.35
CA GLY A 54 4.75 16.08 -15.94
C GLY A 54 3.50 15.21 -15.78
N LYS A 55 2.45 15.44 -16.58
CA LYS A 55 1.26 14.56 -16.59
C LYS A 55 1.59 13.11 -16.89
N GLY A 56 2.46 12.90 -17.89
CA GLY A 56 2.98 11.58 -18.26
C GLY A 56 3.75 10.95 -17.10
N LEU A 57 4.74 11.67 -16.56
CA LEU A 57 5.57 11.19 -15.47
C LEU A 57 4.75 10.80 -14.23
N LEU A 58 3.81 11.64 -13.79
CA LEU A 58 2.94 11.32 -12.65
C LEU A 58 2.00 10.15 -12.93
N THR A 59 1.59 9.97 -14.19
CA THR A 59 0.79 8.81 -14.60
C THR A 59 1.63 7.53 -14.55
N ASP A 60 2.86 7.59 -15.04
CA ASP A 60 3.79 6.45 -15.05
C ASP A 60 4.10 6.02 -13.61
N ILE A 61 4.57 6.94 -12.77
CA ILE A 61 4.90 6.67 -11.36
C ILE A 61 3.66 6.21 -10.60
N GLY A 62 2.55 6.96 -10.64
CA GLY A 62 1.34 6.60 -9.91
C GLY A 62 0.75 5.24 -10.32
N THR A 63 1.00 4.79 -11.55
CA THR A 63 0.63 3.44 -12.00
C THR A 63 1.62 2.39 -11.51
N GLU A 64 2.92 2.68 -11.48
CA GLU A 64 3.94 1.81 -10.88
C GLU A 64 3.69 1.60 -9.38
N GLU A 65 3.30 2.63 -8.64
CA GLU A 65 2.98 2.50 -7.20
C GLU A 65 1.79 1.55 -6.95
N LEU A 66 0.88 1.36 -7.91
CA LEU A 66 -0.16 0.33 -7.79
C LEU A 66 0.43 -1.08 -7.87
N SER A 67 1.51 -1.28 -8.64
CA SER A 67 2.26 -2.54 -8.65
C SER A 67 3.03 -2.76 -7.35
N HIS A 68 3.61 -1.70 -6.76
CA HIS A 68 4.21 -1.78 -5.43
C HIS A 68 3.17 -2.14 -4.37
N LEU A 69 1.98 -1.52 -4.43
CA LEU A 69 0.86 -1.84 -3.55
C LEU A 69 0.45 -3.32 -3.65
N GLU A 70 0.36 -3.88 -4.86
CA GLU A 70 0.11 -5.31 -5.07
C GLU A 70 1.22 -6.19 -4.49
N MET A 71 2.49 -5.81 -4.65
CA MET A 71 3.63 -6.53 -4.07
C MET A 71 3.58 -6.54 -2.55
N VAL A 72 3.34 -5.40 -1.90
CA VAL A 72 3.23 -5.31 -0.44
C VAL A 72 2.03 -6.13 0.05
N GLY A 73 0.87 -6.02 -0.61
CA GLY A 73 -0.30 -6.84 -0.30
C GLY A 73 -0.02 -8.33 -0.44
N SER A 74 0.75 -8.74 -1.46
CA SER A 74 1.19 -10.12 -1.66
C SER A 74 2.11 -10.60 -0.54
N ILE A 75 3.04 -9.76 -0.08
CA ILE A 75 3.93 -10.07 1.05
C ILE A 75 3.11 -10.28 2.32
N VAL A 76 2.22 -9.34 2.67
CA VAL A 76 1.35 -9.43 3.84
C VAL A 76 0.51 -10.70 3.77
N GLY A 77 -0.17 -10.93 2.64
CA GLY A 77 -1.01 -12.10 2.43
C GLY A 77 -0.25 -13.42 2.59
N GLN A 78 0.94 -13.56 2.00
CA GLN A 78 1.74 -14.78 2.15
C GLN A 78 2.30 -14.97 3.57
N LEU A 79 2.56 -13.89 4.31
CA LEU A 79 3.02 -13.96 5.70
C LEU A 79 1.94 -14.45 6.67
N THR A 80 0.66 -14.26 6.33
CA THR A 80 -0.50 -14.62 7.18
C THR A 80 -1.34 -15.77 6.61
N ASP A 81 -1.04 -16.27 5.41
CA ASP A 81 -1.86 -17.27 4.74
C ASP A 81 -2.09 -18.52 5.61
N GLY A 82 -3.34 -18.91 5.81
CA GLY A 82 -3.74 -20.05 6.63
C GLY A 82 -3.39 -19.97 8.13
N GLU A 83 -2.90 -18.83 8.63
CA GLU A 83 -2.67 -18.65 10.07
C GLU A 83 -4.01 -18.46 10.81
N GLY A 84 -4.07 -18.90 12.06
CA GLY A 84 -5.25 -18.76 12.92
C GLY A 84 -5.00 -17.86 14.13
N ALA A 85 -6.07 -17.55 14.87
CA ALA A 85 -6.03 -16.66 16.04
C ALA A 85 -4.88 -16.95 17.02
N LYS A 86 -4.68 -18.23 17.37
CA LYS A 86 -3.61 -18.65 18.30
C LYS A 86 -2.20 -18.31 17.80
N SER A 87 -1.98 -18.31 16.49
CA SER A 87 -0.69 -17.93 15.92
C SER A 87 -0.49 -16.43 16.03
N PHE A 88 -1.47 -15.61 15.62
CA PHE A 88 -1.42 -14.16 15.76
C PHE A 88 -1.21 -13.73 17.21
N ASP A 89 -1.90 -14.37 18.16
CA ASP A 89 -1.74 -14.12 19.59
C ASP A 89 -0.32 -14.42 20.08
N LYS A 90 0.26 -15.57 19.69
CA LYS A 90 1.68 -15.89 19.96
C LYS A 90 2.64 -14.80 19.47
N TYR A 91 2.29 -14.12 18.39
CA TYR A 91 3.08 -13.06 17.77
C TYR A 91 2.76 -11.65 18.30
N GLY A 92 1.81 -11.52 19.23
CA GLY A 92 1.36 -10.23 19.77
C GLY A 92 0.59 -9.38 18.76
N ASN A 93 -0.15 -10.01 17.84
CA ASN A 93 -0.95 -9.36 16.81
C ASN A 93 -2.41 -9.87 16.83
N ALA A 94 -2.92 -10.27 18.01
CA ALA A 94 -4.27 -10.79 18.17
C ALA A 94 -5.34 -9.77 17.79
N ASP A 95 -5.15 -8.51 18.16
CA ASP A 95 -6.10 -7.42 17.89
C ASP A 95 -6.39 -7.29 16.40
N TYR A 96 -5.35 -7.30 15.55
CA TYR A 96 -5.51 -7.31 14.10
C TYR A 96 -6.32 -8.50 13.59
N TYR A 97 -6.05 -9.71 14.11
CA TYR A 97 -6.75 -10.91 13.67
C TYR A 97 -8.23 -10.90 14.03
N VAL A 98 -8.59 -10.36 15.21
CA VAL A 98 -9.98 -10.24 15.64
C VAL A 98 -10.77 -9.36 14.67
N ASP A 99 -10.17 -8.25 14.22
CA ASP A 99 -10.85 -7.30 13.34
C ASP A 99 -10.81 -7.71 11.86
N HIS A 100 -9.74 -8.37 11.40
CA HIS A 100 -9.45 -8.55 9.97
C HIS A 100 -9.06 -9.98 9.57
N GLY A 101 -8.84 -10.88 10.53
CA GLY A 101 -8.33 -12.22 10.26
C GLY A 101 -7.01 -12.19 9.50
N ASN A 102 -6.96 -12.88 8.36
CA ASN A 102 -5.80 -12.90 7.45
C ASN A 102 -5.92 -11.91 6.28
N ALA A 103 -6.92 -11.02 6.29
CA ALA A 103 -7.11 -10.06 5.21
C ALA A 103 -5.98 -9.02 5.19
N VAL A 104 -5.74 -8.41 4.04
CA VAL A 104 -4.86 -7.25 3.90
C VAL A 104 -5.73 -6.00 4.07
N TYR A 105 -5.71 -5.39 5.25
CA TYR A 105 -6.50 -4.20 5.55
C TYR A 105 -5.65 -2.93 5.38
N PRO A 106 -6.10 -1.90 4.64
CA PRO A 106 -5.32 -0.68 4.43
C PRO A 106 -5.25 0.17 5.71
N ALA A 107 -4.25 -0.12 6.54
CA ALA A 107 -3.95 0.60 7.77
C ALA A 107 -2.43 0.69 8.00
N SER A 108 -2.04 1.61 8.86
CA SER A 108 -0.67 1.64 9.42
C SER A 108 -0.41 0.45 10.35
N ALA A 109 0.85 0.20 10.69
CA ALA A 109 1.22 -0.82 11.69
C ALA A 109 0.62 -0.57 13.08
N ALA A 110 0.22 0.67 13.38
CA ALA A 110 -0.47 1.05 14.61
C ALA A 110 -2.00 0.85 14.53
N GLY A 111 -2.52 0.30 13.42
CA GLY A 111 -3.95 0.06 13.21
C GLY A 111 -4.75 1.28 12.75
N VAL A 112 -4.11 2.43 12.52
CA VAL A 112 -4.82 3.62 11.99
C VAL A 112 -5.21 3.37 10.53
N PRO A 113 -6.52 3.38 10.17
CA PRO A 113 -6.96 3.17 8.80
C PRO A 113 -6.40 4.23 7.84
N PHE A 114 -6.18 3.82 6.59
CA PHE A 114 -5.84 4.76 5.53
C PHE A 114 -6.88 5.87 5.42
N THR A 115 -6.43 7.10 5.24
CA THR A 115 -7.29 8.27 5.06
C THR A 115 -6.75 9.18 3.98
N ALA A 116 -7.66 9.84 3.25
CA ALA A 116 -7.30 10.86 2.28
C ALA A 116 -6.57 12.07 2.92
N ALA A 117 -6.57 12.19 4.26
CA ALA A 117 -5.77 13.20 4.94
C ALA A 117 -4.25 13.01 4.75
N TYR A 118 -3.80 11.81 4.35
CA TYR A 118 -2.38 11.52 4.11
C TYR A 118 -1.86 12.01 2.75
N ILE A 119 -2.75 12.33 1.80
CA ILE A 119 -2.36 12.74 0.45
C ILE A 119 -2.39 14.25 0.27
N GLN A 120 -1.42 14.79 -0.47
CA GLN A 120 -1.40 16.19 -0.89
C GLN A 120 -1.69 16.29 -2.40
N SER A 121 -2.66 17.13 -2.75
CA SER A 121 -3.00 17.50 -4.13
C SER A 121 -3.56 18.91 -4.09
N LYS A 122 -2.76 19.89 -4.51
CA LYS A 122 -2.97 21.32 -4.24
C LYS A 122 -3.21 22.17 -5.47
N ALA A 123 -3.09 21.56 -6.67
CA ALA A 123 -3.12 22.28 -7.94
C ALA A 123 -1.99 23.30 -8.12
N ASP A 124 -0.98 23.26 -7.25
CA ASP A 124 0.28 23.97 -7.40
C ASP A 124 1.38 22.93 -7.68
N PRO A 125 1.97 22.91 -8.88
CA PRO A 125 2.90 21.85 -9.27
C PRO A 125 4.21 21.87 -8.48
N ILE A 126 4.63 23.02 -7.93
CA ILE A 126 5.85 23.10 -7.12
C ILE A 126 5.58 22.52 -5.74
N ALA A 127 4.47 22.90 -5.12
CA ALA A 127 4.04 22.32 -3.86
C ALA A 127 3.86 20.80 -4.04
N ASP A 128 3.05 20.36 -5.00
CA ASP A 128 2.72 18.95 -5.20
C ASP A 128 3.95 18.05 -5.45
N LEU A 129 5.04 18.56 -6.02
CA LEU A 129 6.29 17.81 -6.24
C LEU A 129 7.25 17.82 -5.03
N MET A 130 7.06 18.73 -4.08
CA MET A 130 7.92 18.89 -2.91
C MET A 130 7.32 18.27 -1.64
N VAL A 131 6.03 17.88 -1.64
CA VAL A 131 5.32 17.33 -0.46
C VAL A 131 4.78 15.91 -0.62
#